data_AF-A0A352NMS1-F1
#
_entry.id   AF-A0A352NMS1-F1
#
_cell.length_a   1.000
_cell.length_b   1.000
_cell.length_c   1.000
_cell.angle_alpha   90.00
_cell.angle_beta   90.00
_cell.angle_gamma   90.00
#
_symmetry.space_group_name_H-M   'P 1'
#
loop_
_entity.id
_entity.type
_entity.pdbx_description
1 polymer ?
#
loop_
_entity_poly.entity_id
_entity_poly.type
_entity_poly.pdbx_seq_one_letter_code
_entity_poly.pdbx_strand_id
1 'polypeptide(L)'
;HAGVFAFYPNKQITTGEGGIITTNNSDVAALCRSMRNQGRSEEGGGWLNHCRLGYNYRLDELSAALGVAQIERIDEILAKREA
;
A
#
# COMPACT_ATOMS: atom_id res chain seq x y z
N HIS A 1 6.65 0.52 15.52
CA HIS A 1 6.39 1.80 14.83
C HIS A 1 5.93 1.53 13.40
N ALA A 2 5.07 2.38 12.86
CA ALA A 2 4.61 2.31 11.46
C ALA A 2 4.61 3.72 10.86
N GLY A 3 4.92 3.80 9.55
CA GLY A 3 4.80 5.01 8.74
C GLY A 3 3.65 4.85 7.74
N VAL A 4 3.02 5.95 7.37
CA VAL A 4 1.94 5.97 6.37
C VAL A 4 2.25 7.04 5.33
N PHE A 5 2.13 6.66 4.05
CA PHE A 5 2.32 7.55 2.91
C PHE A 5 1.08 7.55 2.04
N ALA A 6 0.74 8.72 1.49
CA ALA A 6 -0.34 8.88 0.53
C ALA A 6 0.24 9.09 -0.86
N PHE A 7 -0.47 8.62 -1.88
CA PHE A 7 -0.10 8.70 -3.29
C PHE A 7 -1.19 9.40 -4.12
N TYR A 8 -1.80 10.44 -3.54
CA TYR A 8 -2.70 11.36 -4.24
C TYR A 8 -1.92 12.17 -5.30
N PRO A 9 -2.56 12.72 -6.38
CA PRO A 9 -1.84 13.29 -7.52
C PRO A 9 -0.90 14.45 -7.21
N ASN A 10 -1.06 15.13 -6.08
CA ASN A 10 -0.18 16.24 -5.68
C ASN A 10 1.00 15.84 -4.78
N LYS A 11 1.15 14.55 -4.48
CA LYS A 11 2.27 14.02 -3.70
C LYS A 11 3.51 13.86 -4.58
N GLN A 12 4.64 13.56 -3.96
CA GLN A 12 5.93 13.41 -4.63
C GLN A 12 5.85 12.31 -5.70
N ILE A 13 5.18 11.21 -5.38
CA ILE A 13 4.77 10.19 -6.33
C ILE A 13 3.26 9.98 -6.23
N THR A 14 2.65 9.47 -7.31
CA THR A 14 1.21 9.24 -7.38
C THR A 14 0.87 7.86 -7.92
N THR A 15 -0.26 7.32 -7.46
CA THR A 15 -0.92 6.15 -8.04
C THR A 15 -2.32 6.52 -8.58
N GLY A 16 -2.57 7.81 -8.83
CA GLY A 16 -3.89 8.37 -9.03
C GLY A 16 -4.59 8.56 -7.67
N GLU A 17 -4.97 7.46 -7.06
CA GLU A 17 -5.39 7.38 -5.65
C GLU A 17 -4.63 6.24 -4.99
N GLY A 18 -4.27 6.37 -3.72
CA GLY A 18 -3.62 5.27 -3.01
C GLY A 18 -2.79 5.69 -1.81
N GLY A 19 -2.20 4.69 -1.16
CA GLY A 19 -1.31 4.87 -0.04
C GLY A 19 -0.65 3.55 0.36
N ILE A 20 0.34 3.66 1.24
CA ILE A 20 1.09 2.51 1.77
C ILE A 20 1.34 2.69 3.25
N ILE A 21 1.35 1.56 3.96
CA ILE A 21 1.81 1.47 5.34
C ILE A 21 3.14 0.73 5.33
N THR A 22 4.16 1.30 5.97
CA THR A 22 5.45 0.65 6.18
C THR A 22 5.67 0.39 7.67
N THR A 23 6.22 -0.77 8.01
CA THR A 23 6.49 -1.11 9.41
C THR A 23 7.56 -2.21 9.48
N ASN A 24 8.36 -2.19 10.55
CA ASN A 24 9.29 -3.28 10.88
C ASN A 24 8.67 -4.33 11.81
N ASN A 25 7.39 -4.18 12.18
CA ASN A 25 6.70 -5.13 13.05
C ASN A 25 5.88 -6.11 12.19
N SER A 26 6.22 -7.40 12.27
CA SER A 26 5.57 -8.47 11.50
C SER A 26 4.07 -8.60 11.78
N ASP A 27 3.67 -8.39 13.03
CA ASP A 27 2.28 -8.57 13.48
C ASP A 27 1.40 -7.43 12.95
N VAL A 28 1.93 -6.20 12.95
CA VAL A 28 1.29 -5.05 12.31
C VAL A 28 1.17 -5.28 10.81
N ALA A 29 2.22 -5.77 10.15
CA ALA A 29 2.19 -6.05 8.72
C ALA A 29 1.14 -7.12 8.35
N ALA A 30 1.09 -8.23 9.11
CA ALA A 30 0.11 -9.29 8.94
C ALA A 30 -1.32 -8.79 9.17
N LEU A 31 -1.54 -7.99 10.22
CA LEU A 31 -2.83 -7.35 10.48
C LEU A 31 -3.25 -6.44 9.33
N CYS A 32 -2.38 -5.56 8.83
CA CYS A 32 -2.69 -4.67 7.71
C CYS A 32 -3.02 -5.44 6.42
N ARG A 33 -2.30 -6.53 6.12
CA ARG A 33 -2.58 -7.37 4.93
C ARG A 33 -3.92 -8.09 5.03
N SER A 34 -4.26 -8.60 6.22
CA SER A 34 -5.58 -9.17 6.51
C SER A 34 -6.68 -8.10 6.35
N MET A 35 -6.54 -6.96 7.03
CA MET A 35 -7.52 -5.88 7.05
C MET A 35 -7.77 -5.30 5.66
N ARG A 36 -6.74 -5.07 4.82
CA ARG A 36 -6.93 -4.53 3.45
C ARG A 36 -7.66 -5.50 2.52
N ASN A 37 -7.73 -6.78 2.89
CA ASN A 37 -8.25 -7.87 2.09
C ASN A 37 -9.42 -8.57 2.79
N GLN A 38 -10.41 -7.80 3.21
CA GLN A 38 -11.65 -8.26 3.82
C GLN A 38 -11.47 -9.04 5.13
N GLY A 39 -10.35 -8.90 5.84
CA GLY A 39 -10.10 -9.60 7.10
C GLY A 39 -9.75 -11.08 6.93
N ARG A 40 -9.24 -11.45 5.74
CA ARG A 40 -8.80 -12.83 5.46
C ARG A 40 -7.60 -13.23 6.30
N SER A 41 -7.56 -14.49 6.72
CA SER A 41 -6.41 -15.05 7.41
C SER A 41 -5.21 -15.19 6.47
N GLU A 42 -4.01 -14.87 6.93
CA GLU A 42 -2.76 -15.20 6.23
C GLU A 42 -2.30 -16.65 6.51
N GLU A 43 -2.82 -17.27 7.56
CA GLU A 43 -2.43 -18.63 8.02
C GLU A 43 -3.17 -19.76 7.28
N GLY A 44 -3.89 -19.43 6.20
CA GLY A 44 -4.64 -20.41 5.40
C GLY A 44 -6.12 -20.57 5.80
N GLY A 45 -6.76 -21.61 5.28
CA GLY A 45 -8.21 -21.86 5.45
C GLY A 45 -9.08 -21.57 4.21
N GLY A 46 -8.44 -21.29 3.06
CA GLY A 46 -9.13 -21.06 1.79
C GLY A 46 -9.70 -19.64 1.63
N TRP A 47 -10.22 -19.35 0.43
CA TRP A 47 -10.65 -18.01 0.00
C TRP A 47 -11.75 -17.37 0.87
N LEU A 48 -12.50 -18.19 1.60
CA LEU A 48 -13.67 -17.80 2.38
C LEU A 48 -13.38 -17.69 3.89
N ASN A 49 -12.14 -17.90 4.33
CA ASN A 49 -11.79 -17.79 5.74
C ASN A 49 -11.50 -16.33 6.13
N HIS A 50 -12.49 -15.69 6.73
CA HIS A 50 -12.41 -14.33 7.29
C HIS A 50 -12.35 -14.42 8.81
N CYS A 51 -11.15 -14.24 9.39
CA CYS A 51 -10.93 -14.37 10.83
C CYS A 51 -11.24 -13.08 11.61
N ARG A 52 -11.50 -11.98 10.90
CA ARG A 52 -11.89 -10.67 11.44
C ARG A 52 -12.71 -9.90 10.41
N LEU A 53 -13.37 -8.83 10.84
CA LEU A 53 -13.87 -7.82 9.90
C LEU A 53 -12.70 -7.09 9.26
N GLY A 54 -12.80 -6.82 7.96
CA GLY A 54 -11.83 -6.01 7.24
C GLY A 54 -12.50 -5.17 6.15
N TYR A 55 -11.68 -4.68 5.24
CA TYR A 55 -12.03 -3.70 4.23
C TYR A 55 -11.60 -4.17 2.84
N ASN A 56 -12.11 -3.51 1.80
CA ASN A 56 -11.61 -3.66 0.44
C ASN A 56 -10.67 -2.50 0.09
N TYR A 57 -9.46 -2.50 0.65
CA TYR A 57 -8.46 -1.44 0.42
C TYR A 57 -7.24 -1.95 -0.36
N ARG A 58 -7.41 -3.01 -1.16
CA ARG A 58 -6.37 -3.42 -2.10
C ARG A 58 -6.22 -2.34 -3.16
N LEU A 59 -4.97 -1.97 -3.45
CA LEU A 59 -4.62 -1.19 -4.63
C LEU A 59 -4.77 -2.09 -5.86
N ASP A 60 -5.38 -1.60 -6.93
CA ASP A 60 -5.47 -2.33 -8.19
C ASP A 60 -4.13 -2.35 -8.94
N GLU A 61 -4.03 -3.24 -9.92
CA GLU A 61 -2.80 -3.48 -10.68
C GLU A 61 -2.35 -2.27 -11.50
N LEU A 62 -3.27 -1.46 -12.03
CA LEU A 62 -2.91 -0.28 -12.83
C LEU A 62 -2.32 0.81 -11.94
N SER A 63 -2.95 1.08 -10.79
CA SER A 63 -2.41 2.00 -9.80
C SER A 63 -1.08 1.51 -9.21
N ALA A 64 -0.92 0.21 -8.98
CA ALA A 64 0.35 -0.38 -8.53
C ALA A 64 1.46 -0.21 -9.58
N ALA A 65 1.17 -0.52 -10.85
CA ALA A 65 2.14 -0.36 -11.95
C ALA A 65 2.58 1.10 -12.13
N LEU A 66 1.65 2.05 -12.03
CA LEU A 66 1.97 3.48 -12.04
C LEU A 66 2.89 3.85 -10.88
N GLY A 67 2.60 3.35 -9.66
CA GLY A 67 3.45 3.58 -8.49
C GLY A 67 4.87 3.04 -8.63
N VAL A 68 5.03 1.85 -9.22
CA VAL A 68 6.35 1.26 -9.52
C VAL A 68 7.12 2.14 -10.51
N ALA A 69 6.49 2.55 -11.61
CA ALA A 69 7.15 3.44 -12.57
C ALA A 69 7.52 4.81 -11.97
N GLN A 70 6.74 5.31 -11.00
CA GLN A 70 7.04 6.56 -10.28
C GLN A 70 8.21 6.40 -9.31
N ILE A 71 8.27 5.31 -8.53
CA ILE A 71 9.33 5.10 -7.54
C ILE A 71 10.69 4.84 -8.19
N GLU A 72 10.73 4.18 -9.36
CA GLU A 72 11.96 4.00 -10.14
C GLU A 72 12.60 5.32 -10.60
N ARG A 73 11.82 6.40 -10.62
CA ARG A 73 12.25 7.75 -11.02
C ARG A 73 12.26 8.75 -9.86
N ILE A 74 12.19 8.28 -8.62
CA ILE A 74 12.01 9.15 -7.46
C ILE A 74 13.10 10.22 -7.34
N ASP A 75 14.37 9.86 -7.59
CA ASP A 75 15.48 10.81 -7.49
C ASP A 75 15.39 11.93 -8.54
N GLU A 76 14.99 11.59 -9.78
CA GLU A 76 14.73 12.57 -10.84
C GLU A 76 13.59 13.52 -10.44
N ILE A 77 12.51 12.97 -9.87
CA ILE A 77 11.34 13.74 -9.46
C ILE A 77 11.69 14.69 -8.31
N LEU A 78 12.45 14.24 -7.32
CA LEU A 78 12.85 15.06 -6.17
C LEU A 78 13.79 16.20 -6.61
N ALA A 79 14.79 15.89 -7.46
CA ALA A 79 15.71 16.90 -7.98
C ALA A 79 14.98 18.04 -8.72
N LYS A 80 13.93 17.71 -9.49
CA LYS A 80 13.10 18.71 -10.19
C LYS A 80 12.27 19.61 -9.26
N ARG A 81 12.06 19.22 -8.01
CA ARG A 81 11.28 20.01 -7.02
C ARG A 81 12.15 20.91 -6.16
N GLU A 82 13.44 20.59 -6.05
CA GLU A 82 14.42 21.41 -5.32
C GLU A 82 14.94 22.59 -6.16
N ALA A 83 14.84 22.51 -7.49
CA ALA A 83 15.16 23.57 -8.44
C ALA A 83 14.06 24.64 -8.54
#